data_AF-A0A925R8Y4-F1
#
_entry.id   AF-A0A925R8Y4-F1
#
_cell.length_a   1.000
_cell.length_b   1.000
_cell.length_c   1.000
_cell.angle_alpha   90.00
_cell.angle_beta   90.00
_cell.angle_gamma   90.00
#
_symmetry.space_group_name_H-M   'P 1'
#
loop_
_entity.id
_entity.type
_entity.pdbx_description
1 polymer ?
#
loop_
_entity_poly.entity_id
_entity_poly.type
_entity_poly.pdbx_seq_one_letter_code
_entity_poly.pdbx_strand_id
1 'polypeptide(L)' 'KEHDEVGDLLKEIERITDDFTPPTNACFSFRRTYELLDALEKDIFNHIHMENSILFELI' A
#
# COMPACT_ATOMS: atom_id res chain seq x y z
N LYS A 1 15.15 3.78 7.22
CA LYS A 1 14.37 4.61 8.17
C LYS A 1 13.08 5.11 7.54
N GLU A 2 13.13 5.96 6.49
CA GLU A 2 11.87 6.44 5.85
C GLU A 2 11.06 5.29 5.21
N HIS A 3 11.71 4.36 4.51
CA HIS A 3 11.02 3.19 3.94
C HIS A 3 10.42 2.23 4.98
N ASP A 4 11.04 2.13 6.16
CA ASP A 4 10.52 1.29 7.25
C ASP A 4 9.25 1.92 7.83
N GLU A 5 9.26 3.24 8.04
CA GLU A 5 8.10 4.01 8.51
C GLU A 5 6.93 3.93 7.50
N VAL A 6 7.21 4.01 6.20
CA VAL A 6 6.20 3.81 5.15
C VAL A 6 5.66 2.38 5.18
N GLY A 7 6.52 1.37 5.32
CA GLY A 7 6.08 -0.03 5.39
C GLY A 7 5.15 -0.31 6.57
N ASP A 8 5.38 0.33 7.72
CA ASP A 8 4.50 0.20 8.89
C ASP A 8 3.16 0.93 8.69
N LEU A 9 3.15 2.08 8.00
CA LEU A 9 1.92 2.77 7.62
C LEU A 9 1.06 1.95 6.66
N LEU A 10 1.67 1.29 5.66
CA LEU A 10 0.96 0.43 4.72
C LEU A 10 0.28 -0.75 5.43
N LYS A 11 0.99 -1.43 6.33
CA LYS A 11 0.41 -2.50 7.17
C LYS A 11 -0.75 -2.03 8.03
N GLU A 12 -0.67 -0.82 8.60
CA GLU A 12 -1.77 -0.27 9.37
C GLU A 12 -2.98 0.03 8.48
N ILE A 13 -2.75 0.51 7.26
CA ILE A 13 -3.79 0.73 6.25
C ILE A 13 -4.47 -0.60 5.86
N GLU A 14 -3.71 -1.64 5.54
CA GLU A 14 -4.21 -3.00 5.27
C GLU A 14 -5.09 -3.48 6.43
N ARG A 15 -4.60 -3.33 7.67
CA ARG A 15 -5.29 -3.78 8.89
C ARG A 15 -6.61 -3.05 9.13
N ILE A 16 -6.67 -1.73 8.98
CA ILE A 16 -7.91 -0.96 9.25
C ILE A 16 -8.92 -1.07 8.12
N THR A 17 -8.49 -1.51 6.92
CA THR A 17 -9.36 -1.71 5.76
C THR A 17 -9.79 -3.17 5.58
N ASP A 18 -9.38 -4.06 6.48
CA ASP A 18 -9.66 -5.51 6.39
C ASP A 18 -9.21 -6.08 5.04
N ASP A 19 -7.91 -5.96 4.74
CA ASP A 19 -7.32 -6.38 3.46
C ASP A 19 -8.02 -5.72 2.26
N PHE A 20 -8.25 -4.40 2.37
CA PHE A 20 -8.97 -3.62 1.36
C PHE A 20 -10.34 -4.21 1.01
N THR A 21 -11.05 -4.79 1.98
CA THR A 21 -12.40 -5.33 1.81
C THR A 21 -13.46 -4.27 2.13
N PRO A 22 -14.14 -3.68 1.13
CA PRO A 22 -15.19 -2.71 1.41
C PRO A 22 -16.43 -3.40 2.01
N PRO A 23 -17.16 -2.74 2.94
CA PRO A 23 -18.42 -3.25 3.47
C PRO A 23 -19.44 -3.57 2.36
N THR A 24 -20.33 -4.53 2.61
CA THR A 24 -21.34 -4.96 1.62
C THR A 24 -22.25 -3.83 1.15
N ASN A 25 -22.54 -2.86 2.03
CA ASN A 25 -23.35 -1.68 1.75
C ASN A 25 -22.55 -0.45 1.27
N ALA A 26 -21.26 -0.60 0.99
CA ALA A 26 -20.43 0.49 0.50
C ALA A 26 -20.92 1.00 -0.86
N CYS A 27 -20.97 2.33 -1.01
CA CYS A 27 -21.29 2.98 -2.28
C CYS A 27 -20.15 2.79 -3.29
N PHE A 28 -20.44 3.11 -4.56
CA PHE A 28 -19.49 2.92 -5.66
C PHE A 28 -18.15 3.65 -5.45
N SER A 29 -18.18 4.89 -4.96
CA SER A 29 -16.94 5.65 -4.72
C SER A 29 -16.10 5.03 -3.62
N PHE A 30 -16.71 4.51 -2.56
CA PHE A 30 -15.99 3.87 -1.46
C PHE A 30 -15.31 2.57 -1.89
N ARG A 31 -16.00 1.75 -2.70
CA ARG A 31 -15.42 0.54 -3.31
C ARG A 31 -14.22 0.88 -4.19
N ARG A 32 -14.38 1.89 -5.05
CA ARG A 32 -13.29 2.38 -5.91
C ARG A 32 -12.10 2.90 -5.09
N THR A 33 -12.33 3.56 -3.95
CA THR A 33 -11.25 4.00 -3.07
C THR A 33 -10.44 2.80 -2.56
N TYR A 34 -11.10 1.73 -2.13
CA TYR A 34 -10.41 0.53 -1.63
C TYR A 34 -9.61 -0.16 -2.75
N GLU A 35 -10.17 -0.28 -3.96
CA GLU A 35 -9.46 -0.81 -5.13
C GLU A 35 -8.20 0.01 -5.47
N LEU A 36 -8.29 1.34 -5.42
CA LEU A 36 -7.15 2.21 -5.70
C LEU A 36 -6.11 2.18 -4.57
N LEU A 37 -6.54 1.97 -3.33
CA LEU A 37 -5.65 1.90 -2.18
C LEU A 37 -4.82 0.61 -2.18
N ASP A 38 -5.44 -0.53 -2.51
CA ASP A 38 -4.76 -1.81 -2.72
C ASP A 38 -3.71 -1.70 -3.85
N ALA A 39 -4.08 -1.07 -4.98
CA ALA A 39 -3.14 -0.83 -6.08
C ALA A 39 -1.97 0.08 -5.65
N LEU A 40 -2.26 1.16 -4.91
CA LEU A 40 -1.24 2.09 -4.43
C LEU A 40 -0.27 1.41 -3.47
N GLU A 41 -0.76 0.58 -2.55
CA GLU A 41 0.07 -0.17 -1.60
C GLU A 41 1.07 -1.07 -2.35
N LYS A 42 0.59 -1.86 -3.30
CA LYS A 42 1.42 -2.76 -4.12
C LYS A 42 2.48 -2.00 -4.90
N ASP A 43 2.13 -0.86 -5.48
CA ASP A 43 3.07 -0.01 -6.20
C ASP A 43 4.16 0.55 -5.29
N ILE A 44 3.81 1.00 -4.08
CA ILE A 44 4.79 1.51 -3.11
C ILE A 44 5.71 0.38 -2.62
N PHE A 45 5.18 -0.81 -2.34
CA PHE A 45 6.01 -1.96 -1.98
C PHE A 45 7.04 -2.28 -3.07
N ASN A 46 6.61 -2.31 -4.34
CA ASN A 46 7.50 -2.54 -5.47
C ASN A 46 8.53 -1.42 -5.62
N HIS A 47 8.12 -0.17 -5.45
CA HIS A 47 9.02 0.99 -5.48
C HIS A 47 10.12 0.88 -4.43
N ILE A 48 9.76 0.67 -3.16
CA ILE A 48 10.72 0.47 -2.05
C ILE A 48 11.65 -0.70 -2.33
N HIS A 49 11.11 -1.81 -2.85
CA HIS A 49 11.93 -2.98 -3.19
C HIS A 49 12.97 -2.66 -4.27
N MET A 50 12.57 -1.98 -5.35
CA MET A 50 13.48 -1.58 -6.42
C MET A 50 14.57 -0.63 -5.93
N GLU A 51 14.21 0.35 -5.08
CA GLU A 51 15.19 1.28 -4.55
C GLU A 51 16.19 0.59 -3.63
N ASN A 52 15.72 -0.20 -2.67
CA ASN A 52 16.58 -0.85 -1.69
C ASN A 52 17.44 -1.98 -2.29
N SER A 53 16.91 -2.72 -3.27
CA SER A 53 17.56 -3.96 -3.75
C SER A 53 18.35 -3.75 -5.05
N ILE A 54 18.10 -2.65 -5.77
CA ILE A 54 18.73 -2.39 -7.06
C ILE A 54 19.39 -1.02 -7.04
N LEU A 55 18.64 0.06 -6.83
CA LEU A 55 19.17 1.41 -7.02
C LEU A 55 20.25 1.77 -6.00
N PHE A 56 20.00 1.54 -4.71
CA PHE A 56 20.94 1.88 -3.64
C PHE A 56 22.14 0.94 -3.55
N GLU A 57 22.09 -0.23 -4.18
CA GLU A 57 23.27 -1.10 -4.35
C GLU A 57 24.18 -0.62 -5.49
N LEU A 58 23.64 0.18 -6.42
CA LEU A 58 24.39 0.74 -7.55
C LEU A 58 25.03 2.11 -7.25
N ILE A 59 24.62 2.76 -6.15
CA ILE A 59 25.10 4.08 -5.72
C ILE A 59 26.01 3.92 -4.51
#